data_AF-A0A1Y5PJK4-F1
#
_entry.id   AF-A0A1Y5PJK4-F1
#
_cell.length_a   1.000
_cell.length_b   1.000
_cell.length_c   1.000
_cell.angle_alpha   90.00
_cell.angle_beta   90.00
_cell.angle_gamma   90.00
#
_symmetry.space_group_name_H-M   'P 1'
#
loop_
_entity.id
_entity.type
_entity.pdbx_description
1 polymer ?
#
loop_
_entity_poly.entity_id
_entity_poly.type
_entity_poly.pdbx_seq_one_letter_code
_entity_poly.pdbx_strand_id
1 'polypeptide(L)'
;MPVSVGRYGEDLLTARVETQTDLLVTARAAYRGGDFETSYAAFSRAGAVGPLAVDDLDAMAIAAAALGHGREAMRVGELVYVRLTRTDPNAAAGKAVELGSAWLSRGEWAIGQSWIRRARGLLAGAPESPALVRLTYLETVVAVLTDDGDLAAERSAVLRQMSLRSAQTAVAGEAYYQLGEVRRRRGDVDGAFAAYARAHQLGVAPQPGEALLRCALGDVDTARDEVRAAIAVADSGDLPRLLRGAVQIALAGGDLDEADRCLRELEAVGAVDNLLRGAVLVRRGRHREALAVLQAALRESGYVGGEAYEWMAQARRGLGVIPPQD
;
A
#
# COMPACT_ATOMS: atom_id res chain seq x y z
N MET A 1 38.89 -20.46 65.49
CA MET A 1 38.02 -19.44 64.89
C MET A 1 38.75 -18.10 64.91
N PRO A 2 38.96 -17.52 63.72
CA PRO A 2 38.22 -16.30 63.38
C PRO A 2 37.54 -16.39 62.01
N VAL A 3 36.50 -15.57 61.87
CA VAL A 3 35.53 -15.53 60.77
C VAL A 3 36.00 -14.54 59.68
N SER A 4 35.65 -14.88 58.44
CA SER A 4 35.77 -14.16 57.16
C SER A 4 35.70 -12.62 57.19
N VAL A 5 36.48 -11.96 56.33
CA VAL A 5 36.09 -10.68 55.72
C VAL A 5 36.16 -10.86 54.20
N GLY A 6 34.98 -10.82 53.58
CA GLY A 6 34.75 -11.19 52.19
C GLY A 6 35.42 -10.28 51.17
N ARG A 7 35.77 -10.90 50.03
CA ARG A 7 35.87 -10.25 48.72
C ARG A 7 34.47 -9.76 48.31
N TYR A 8 34.06 -8.63 48.83
CA TYR A 8 32.97 -7.83 48.26
C TYR A 8 33.61 -6.55 47.76
N GLY A 9 33.95 -6.49 46.47
CA GLY A 9 34.56 -5.26 45.95
C GLY A 9 35.01 -5.21 44.50
N GLU A 10 34.90 -6.28 43.70
CA GLU A 10 35.32 -6.21 42.28
C GLU A 10 34.19 -6.30 41.25
N ASP A 11 32.94 -6.53 41.66
CA ASP A 11 31.78 -6.59 40.76
C ASP A 11 30.84 -5.37 40.91
N LEU A 12 31.39 -4.19 41.17
CA LEU A 12 30.65 -2.94 40.92
C LEU A 12 30.87 -2.51 39.48
N LEU A 13 30.07 -3.12 38.60
CA LEU A 13 29.34 -2.46 37.52
C LEU A 13 29.87 -1.06 37.15
N THR A 14 30.94 -0.99 36.36
CA THR A 14 31.06 0.08 35.38
C THR A 14 29.99 -0.16 34.32
N ALA A 15 28.74 0.16 34.66
CA ALA A 15 27.73 0.47 33.67
C ALA A 15 28.28 1.69 32.93
N ARG A 16 28.95 1.44 31.80
CA ARG A 16 29.43 2.50 30.91
C ARG A 16 28.18 3.29 30.52
N VAL A 17 28.00 4.47 31.10
CA VAL A 17 26.92 5.38 30.72
C VAL A 17 27.18 5.74 29.28
N GLU A 18 26.42 5.13 28.36
CA GLU A 18 26.52 5.43 26.94
C GLU A 18 26.26 6.92 26.75
N THR A 19 27.23 7.61 26.17
CA THR A 19 27.09 9.04 25.89
C THR A 19 26.07 9.24 24.79
N GLN A 20 25.49 10.45 24.69
CA GLN A 20 24.58 10.78 23.59
C GLN A 20 25.21 10.49 22.22
N THR A 21 26.51 10.75 22.07
CA THR A 21 27.28 10.47 20.86
C THR A 21 27.34 8.97 20.56
N ASP A 22 27.61 8.13 21.57
CA ASP A 22 27.64 6.67 21.39
C ASP A 22 26.27 6.16 20.92
N LEU A 23 25.19 6.65 21.53
CA LEU A 23 23.81 6.30 21.17
C LEU A 23 23.48 6.72 19.73
N LEU A 24 23.89 7.93 19.31
CA LEU A 24 23.67 8.40 17.93
C LEU A 24 24.44 7.59 16.90
N VAL A 25 25.68 7.19 17.20
CA VAL A 25 26.48 6.33 16.31
C VAL A 25 25.78 4.98 16.11
N THR A 26 25.34 4.36 17.20
CA THR A 26 24.57 3.09 17.17
C THR A 26 23.28 3.26 16.39
N ALA A 27 22.50 4.31 16.68
CA ALA A 27 21.21 4.56 16.06
C ALA A 27 21.31 4.72 14.54
N ARG A 28 22.30 5.47 14.06
CA ARG A 28 22.55 5.72 12.63
C ARG A 28 23.09 4.49 11.90
N ALA A 29 23.93 3.70 12.56
CA ALA A 29 24.44 2.45 11.99
C ALA A 29 23.31 1.43 11.82
N ALA A 30 22.48 1.26 12.86
CA ALA A 30 21.31 0.40 12.83
C ALA A 30 20.30 0.85 11.76
N TYR A 31 20.03 2.16 11.66
CA TYR A 31 19.15 2.72 10.63
C TYR A 31 19.62 2.37 9.21
N ARG A 32 20.92 2.57 8.92
CA ARG A 32 21.52 2.21 7.62
C ARG A 32 21.48 0.70 7.34
N GLY A 33 21.51 -0.12 8.38
CA GLY A 33 21.40 -1.58 8.29
C GLY A 33 19.97 -2.11 8.21
N GLY A 34 18.95 -1.25 8.33
CA GLY A 34 17.53 -1.66 8.36
C GLY A 34 17.08 -2.27 9.69
N ASP A 35 17.92 -2.25 10.72
CA ASP A 35 17.56 -2.65 12.08
C ASP A 35 16.81 -1.51 12.78
N PHE A 36 15.52 -1.40 12.46
CA PHE A 36 14.67 -0.32 12.96
C PHE A 36 14.41 -0.41 14.47
N GLU A 37 14.45 -1.61 15.06
CA GLU A 37 14.27 -1.81 16.50
C GLU A 37 15.43 -1.20 17.29
N THR A 38 16.67 -1.58 16.94
CA THR A 38 17.88 -1.01 17.55
C THR A 38 18.00 0.48 17.26
N SER A 39 17.69 0.89 16.02
CA SER A 39 17.76 2.30 15.62
C SER A 39 16.83 3.18 16.44
N TYR A 40 15.55 2.80 16.53
CA TYR A 40 14.56 3.53 17.28
C TYR A 40 14.89 3.58 18.78
N ALA A 41 15.27 2.45 19.39
CA ALA A 41 15.63 2.40 20.80
C ALA A 41 16.83 3.33 21.13
N ALA A 42 17.84 3.33 20.26
CA ALA A 42 19.02 4.18 20.43
C ALA A 42 18.72 5.67 20.21
N PHE A 43 17.91 6.04 19.21
CA PHE A 43 17.45 7.43 19.04
C PHE A 43 16.59 7.92 20.21
N SER A 44 15.67 7.10 20.71
CA SER A 44 14.85 7.43 21.88
C SER A 44 15.70 7.73 23.12
N ARG A 45 16.72 6.90 23.37
CA ARG A 45 17.67 7.12 24.48
C ARG A 45 18.53 8.36 24.25
N ALA A 46 19.02 8.59 23.03
CA ALA A 46 19.78 9.79 22.69
C ALA A 46 18.95 11.07 22.87
N GLY A 47 17.65 11.02 22.53
CA GLY A 47 16.70 12.12 22.71
C GLY A 47 16.37 12.43 24.17
N ALA A 48 16.47 11.44 25.06
CA ALA A 48 16.34 11.64 26.51
C ALA A 48 17.56 12.34 27.12
N VAL A 49 18.73 12.21 26.50
CA VAL A 49 19.98 12.87 26.95
C VAL A 49 20.07 14.30 26.43
N GLY A 50 19.60 14.58 25.21
CA GLY A 50 19.64 15.91 24.62
C GLY A 50 18.89 16.01 23.29
N PRO A 51 18.79 17.22 22.71
CA PRO A 51 18.07 17.42 21.46
C PRO A 51 18.75 16.67 20.30
N LEU A 52 17.93 16.02 19.48
CA LEU A 52 18.37 15.35 18.26
C LEU A 52 18.44 16.34 17.08
N ALA A 53 19.36 16.09 16.14
CA ALA A 53 19.41 16.82 14.87
C ALA A 53 18.18 16.50 14.00
N VAL A 54 17.90 17.33 13.00
CA VAL A 54 16.74 17.13 12.12
C VAL A 54 16.81 15.78 11.40
N ASP A 55 17.98 15.41 10.87
CA ASP A 55 18.19 14.12 10.18
C ASP A 55 18.01 12.92 11.12
N ASP A 56 18.44 13.06 12.38
CA ASP A 56 18.27 12.01 13.39
C ASP A 56 16.81 11.85 13.81
N LEU A 57 16.08 12.96 13.95
CA LEU A 57 14.64 12.94 14.18
C LEU A 57 13.90 12.30 13.00
N ASP A 58 14.35 12.56 11.77
CA ASP A 58 13.70 11.99 10.60
C ASP A 58 13.91 10.49 10.49
N ALA A 59 15.14 10.03 10.71
CA ALA A 59 15.46 8.61 10.80
C ALA A 59 14.69 7.91 11.94
N MET A 60 14.57 8.57 13.10
CA MET A 60 13.77 8.08 14.23
C MET A 60 12.28 7.95 13.87
N ALA A 61 11.70 8.91 13.16
CA ALA A 61 10.30 8.87 12.74
C ALA A 61 10.03 7.69 11.78
N ILE A 62 10.95 7.45 10.83
CA ILE A 62 10.88 6.32 9.89
C ILE A 62 11.00 4.99 10.62
N ALA A 63 11.95 4.86 11.55
CA ALA A 63 12.10 3.66 12.36
C ALA A 63 10.86 3.39 13.22
N ALA A 64 10.30 4.42 13.87
CA ALA A 64 9.05 4.32 14.62
C ALA A 64 7.88 3.87 13.73
N ALA A 65 7.78 4.37 12.50
CA ALA A 65 6.75 3.95 11.55
C ALA A 65 6.87 2.48 11.16
N ALA A 66 8.09 2.01 10.89
CA ALA A 66 8.38 0.62 10.53
C ALA A 66 8.00 -0.37 11.64
N LEU A 67 8.14 0.04 12.91
CA LEU A 67 7.76 -0.76 14.09
C LEU A 67 6.27 -0.64 14.47
N GLY A 68 5.47 0.11 13.70
CA GLY A 68 4.05 0.31 14.00
C GLY A 68 3.76 1.36 15.09
N HIS A 69 4.75 2.11 15.56
CA HIS A 69 4.60 3.19 16.55
C HIS A 69 4.02 4.48 15.92
N GLY A 70 2.86 4.37 15.25
CA GLY A 70 2.33 5.41 14.37
C GLY A 70 2.13 6.77 15.03
N ARG A 71 1.64 6.83 16.28
CA ARG A 71 1.44 8.10 17.00
C ARG A 71 2.75 8.85 17.25
N GLU A 72 3.83 8.12 17.50
CA GLU A 72 5.14 8.70 17.73
C GLU A 72 5.81 9.12 16.44
N ALA A 73 5.75 8.28 15.41
CA ALA A 73 6.23 8.62 14.07
C ALA A 73 5.62 9.96 13.58
N MET A 74 4.31 10.15 13.78
CA MET A 74 3.64 11.41 13.45
C MET A 74 4.14 12.58 14.29
N ARG A 75 4.22 12.44 15.62
CA ARG A 75 4.69 13.51 16.51
C ARG A 75 6.11 13.96 16.17
N VAL A 76 7.01 13.00 15.92
CA VAL A 76 8.40 13.28 15.55
C VAL A 76 8.47 13.89 14.14
N GLY A 77 7.72 13.37 13.17
CA GLY A 77 7.65 13.92 11.82
C GLY A 77 7.09 15.35 11.77
N GLU A 78 6.12 15.68 12.61
CA GLU A 78 5.61 17.06 12.77
C GLU A 78 6.67 18.01 13.32
N LEU A 79 7.49 17.54 14.27
CA LEU A 79 8.62 18.32 14.79
C LEU A 79 9.69 18.55 13.71
N VAL A 80 9.99 17.53 12.91
CA VAL A 80 10.89 17.63 11.74
C VAL A 80 10.36 18.70 10.77
N TYR A 81 9.07 18.64 10.43
CA TYR A 81 8.42 19.65 9.58
C TYR A 81 8.60 21.07 10.14
N VAL A 82 8.27 21.30 11.41
CA VAL A 82 8.39 22.63 12.04
C VAL A 82 9.82 23.15 12.00
N ARG A 83 10.83 22.29 12.21
CA ARG A 83 12.23 22.69 12.12
C ARG A 83 12.65 23.02 10.68
N LEU A 84 12.25 22.19 9.71
CA LEU A 84 12.56 22.40 8.30
C LEU A 84 11.93 23.67 7.74
N THR A 85 10.72 24.06 8.17
CA THR A 85 10.08 25.31 7.67
C THR A 85 10.92 26.56 7.88
N ARG A 86 11.86 26.54 8.84
CA ARG A 86 12.74 27.68 9.16
C ARG A 86 14.04 27.67 8.37
N THR A 87 14.45 26.52 7.82
CA THR A 87 15.79 26.31 7.25
C THR A 87 15.74 25.90 5.78
N ASP A 88 14.76 25.08 5.41
CA ASP A 88 14.59 24.53 4.07
C ASP A 88 13.09 24.31 3.77
N PRO A 89 12.42 25.31 3.13
CA PRO A 89 11.02 25.21 2.75
C PRO A 89 10.71 24.04 1.79
N ASN A 90 11.65 23.62 0.93
CA ASN A 90 11.45 22.50 0.01
C ASN A 90 11.46 21.17 0.75
N ALA A 91 12.43 20.97 1.66
CA ALA A 91 12.45 19.79 2.53
C ALA A 91 11.23 19.76 3.46
N ALA A 92 10.80 20.92 3.98
CA ALA A 92 9.58 21.03 4.77
C ALA A 92 8.33 20.63 3.97
N ALA A 93 8.21 21.07 2.71
CA ALA A 93 7.14 20.63 1.84
C ALA A 93 7.18 19.12 1.59
N GLY A 94 8.37 18.57 1.37
CA GLY A 94 8.57 17.13 1.24
C GLY A 94 8.12 16.33 2.46
N LYS A 95 8.36 16.85 3.68
CA LYS A 95 7.89 16.26 4.93
C LYS A 95 6.37 16.40 5.09
N ALA A 96 5.79 17.53 4.70
CA ALA A 96 4.35 17.73 4.72
C ALA A 96 3.61 16.77 3.76
N VAL A 97 4.15 16.47 2.58
CA VAL A 97 3.58 15.46 1.66
C VAL A 97 3.60 14.07 2.29
N GLU A 98 4.70 13.70 2.96
CA GLU A 98 4.82 12.41 3.65
C GLU A 98 3.81 12.26 4.79
N LEU A 99 3.68 13.28 5.64
CA LEU A 99 2.67 13.31 6.70
C LEU A 99 1.25 13.26 6.11
N GLY A 100 0.99 14.00 5.03
CA GLY A 100 -0.29 13.99 4.33
C GLY A 100 -0.68 12.58 3.85
N SER A 101 0.26 11.89 3.20
CA SER A 101 0.08 10.50 2.76
C SER A 101 -0.19 9.56 3.95
N ALA A 102 0.62 9.66 5.01
CA ALA A 102 0.50 8.81 6.19
C ALA A 102 -0.84 8.94 6.93
N TRP A 103 -1.41 10.15 7.00
CA TRP A 103 -2.73 10.38 7.59
C TRP A 103 -3.86 9.89 6.66
N LEU A 104 -3.73 10.08 5.35
CA LEU A 104 -4.71 9.59 4.37
C LEU A 104 -4.80 8.07 4.37
N SER A 105 -3.66 7.35 4.39
CA SER A 105 -3.64 5.88 4.45
C SER A 105 -4.30 5.32 5.73
N ARG A 106 -4.48 6.14 6.77
CA ARG A 106 -5.14 5.77 8.04
C ARG A 106 -6.62 6.18 8.09
N GLY A 107 -7.14 6.81 7.04
CA GLY A 107 -8.52 7.30 6.99
C GLY A 107 -8.74 8.67 7.65
N GLU A 108 -7.70 9.30 8.19
CA GLU A 108 -7.77 10.62 8.82
C GLU A 108 -7.73 11.74 7.79
N TRP A 109 -8.83 11.81 7.05
CA TRP A 109 -8.89 12.41 5.74
C TRP A 109 -8.74 13.95 5.76
N ALA A 110 -9.37 14.59 6.75
CA ALA A 110 -9.26 16.04 6.97
C ALA A 110 -7.83 16.47 7.36
N ILE A 111 -7.15 15.66 8.18
CA ILE A 111 -5.79 15.94 8.63
C ILE A 111 -4.83 15.81 7.45
N GLY A 112 -4.93 14.72 6.69
CA GLY A 112 -4.13 14.50 5.48
C GLY A 112 -4.26 15.65 4.45
N GLN A 113 -5.48 16.10 4.18
CA GLN A 113 -5.71 17.26 3.31
C GLN A 113 -5.12 18.56 3.84
N SER A 114 -5.09 18.76 5.17
CA SER A 114 -4.47 19.95 5.76
C SER A 114 -2.95 19.98 5.50
N TRP A 115 -2.29 18.82 5.54
CA TRP A 115 -0.86 18.68 5.24
C TRP A 115 -0.55 18.92 3.76
N ILE A 116 -1.39 18.41 2.86
CA ILE A 116 -1.32 18.71 1.42
C ILE A 116 -1.38 20.22 1.18
N ARG A 117 -2.32 20.92 1.84
CA ARG A 117 -2.45 22.38 1.71
C ARG A 117 -1.20 23.12 2.19
N ARG A 118 -0.58 22.66 3.29
CA ARG A 118 0.68 23.22 3.79
C ARG A 118 1.84 23.01 2.81
N ALA A 119 1.97 21.81 2.26
CA ALA A 119 2.97 21.51 1.23
C ALA A 119 2.78 22.40 -0.01
N ARG A 120 1.53 22.58 -0.46
CA ARG A 120 1.19 23.50 -1.56
C ARG A 120 1.59 24.94 -1.28
N GLY A 121 1.31 25.43 -0.08
CA GLY A 121 1.69 26.78 0.33
C GLY A 121 3.21 26.99 0.32
N LEU A 122 3.98 26.00 0.75
CA LEU A 122 5.44 26.06 0.76
C LEU A 122 6.07 25.98 -0.64
N LEU A 123 5.40 25.32 -1.59
CA LEU A 123 5.87 25.15 -2.96
C LEU A 123 5.26 26.15 -3.95
N ALA A 124 4.47 27.11 -3.48
CA ALA A 124 3.86 28.12 -4.33
C ALA A 124 4.93 28.98 -5.03
N GLY A 125 5.03 28.87 -6.36
CA GLY A 125 6.03 29.57 -7.16
C GLY A 125 7.46 29.02 -7.03
N ALA A 126 7.63 27.86 -6.38
CA ALA A 126 8.92 27.19 -6.31
C ALA A 126 9.31 26.57 -7.67
N PRO A 127 10.61 26.51 -8.01
CA PRO A 127 11.07 25.74 -9.16
C PRO A 127 10.75 24.25 -8.98
N GLU A 128 10.77 23.50 -10.07
CA GLU A 128 10.51 22.06 -10.05
C GLU A 128 11.39 21.34 -9.02
N SER A 129 10.76 20.53 -8.17
CA SER A 129 11.43 19.80 -7.11
C SER A 129 10.79 18.42 -6.91
N PRO A 130 11.52 17.43 -6.37
CA PRO A 130 10.94 16.13 -6.03
C PRO A 130 9.77 16.22 -5.04
N ALA A 131 9.75 17.24 -4.18
CA ALA A 131 8.63 17.49 -3.27
C ALA A 131 7.37 17.92 -4.03
N LEU A 132 7.51 18.76 -5.06
CA LEU A 132 6.39 19.20 -5.91
C LEU A 132 5.81 18.04 -6.71
N VAL A 133 6.65 17.15 -7.28
CA VAL A 133 6.18 15.96 -7.98
C VAL A 133 5.37 15.04 -7.05
N ARG A 134 5.88 14.76 -5.85
CA ARG A 134 5.16 13.94 -4.86
C ARG A 134 3.87 14.60 -4.38
N LEU A 135 3.86 15.92 -4.21
CA LEU A 135 2.65 16.68 -3.87
C LEU A 135 1.59 16.50 -4.96
N THR A 136 1.93 16.75 -6.22
CA THR A 136 0.96 16.65 -7.32
C THR A 136 0.45 15.22 -7.52
N TYR A 137 1.29 14.21 -7.29
CA TYR A 137 0.86 12.80 -7.24
C TYR A 137 -0.19 12.58 -6.15
N LEU A 138 0.13 12.94 -4.90
CA LEU A 138 -0.77 12.72 -3.76
C LEU A 138 -2.08 13.49 -3.95
N GLU A 139 -2.01 14.70 -4.47
CA GLU A 139 -3.17 15.52 -4.79
C GLU A 139 -4.04 14.94 -5.92
N THR A 140 -3.44 14.22 -6.87
CA THR A 140 -4.17 13.48 -7.92
C THR A 140 -4.89 12.28 -7.30
N VAL A 141 -4.20 11.48 -6.48
CA VAL A 141 -4.80 10.35 -5.75
C VAL A 141 -5.97 10.81 -4.89
N VAL A 142 -5.82 11.94 -4.17
CA VAL A 142 -6.89 12.51 -3.35
C VAL A 142 -8.08 12.94 -4.20
N ALA A 143 -7.86 13.68 -5.29
CA ALA A 143 -8.94 14.13 -6.18
C ALA A 143 -9.70 12.94 -6.81
N VAL A 144 -8.97 11.88 -7.13
CA VAL A 144 -9.53 10.60 -7.60
C VAL A 144 -10.43 9.94 -6.55
N LEU A 145 -9.95 9.83 -5.30
CA LEU A 145 -10.71 9.19 -4.23
C LEU A 145 -12.00 9.96 -3.89
N THR A 146 -11.98 11.28 -4.11
CA THR A 146 -13.07 12.20 -3.77
C THR A 146 -14.09 12.44 -4.86
N ASP A 147 -13.89 11.81 -6.02
CA ASP A 147 -14.74 12.04 -7.19
C ASP A 147 -14.68 13.50 -7.72
N ASP A 148 -13.54 14.19 -7.48
CA ASP A 148 -13.29 15.52 -8.04
C ASP A 148 -12.49 15.37 -9.34
N GLY A 149 -13.21 14.93 -10.39
CA GLY A 149 -12.63 14.56 -11.68
C GLY A 149 -11.91 15.71 -12.40
N ASP A 150 -12.40 16.92 -12.25
CA ASP A 150 -11.81 18.12 -12.86
C ASP A 150 -10.49 18.51 -12.19
N LEU A 151 -10.44 18.43 -10.86
CA LEU A 151 -9.22 18.70 -10.09
C LEU A 151 -8.14 17.62 -10.32
N ALA A 152 -8.55 16.36 -10.51
CA ALA A 152 -7.64 15.29 -10.91
C ALA A 152 -7.08 15.52 -12.33
N ALA A 153 -7.91 15.99 -13.27
CA ALA A 153 -7.50 16.29 -14.64
C ALA A 153 -6.55 17.50 -14.71
N GLU A 154 -6.81 18.56 -13.97
CA GLU A 154 -5.95 19.76 -13.88
C GLU A 154 -4.57 19.42 -13.28
N ARG A 155 -4.54 18.70 -12.15
CA ARG A 155 -3.29 18.32 -11.48
C ARG A 155 -2.45 17.34 -12.29
N SER A 156 -3.11 16.43 -13.01
CA SER A 156 -2.43 15.57 -13.97
C SER A 156 -1.85 16.33 -15.17
N ALA A 157 -2.44 17.47 -15.58
CA ALA A 157 -1.89 18.34 -16.61
C ALA A 157 -0.65 19.10 -16.11
N VAL A 158 -0.63 19.49 -14.84
CA VAL A 158 0.58 20.03 -14.19
C VAL A 158 1.69 18.98 -14.14
N LEU A 159 1.39 17.72 -13.79
CA LEU A 159 2.35 16.60 -13.88
C LEU A 159 2.89 16.39 -15.30
N ARG A 160 2.05 16.58 -16.34
CA ARG A 160 2.48 16.48 -17.75
C ARG A 160 3.46 17.59 -18.14
N GLN A 161 3.26 18.81 -17.63
CA GLN A 161 4.10 19.96 -17.95
C GLN A 161 5.49 19.90 -17.28
N MET A 162 5.62 19.20 -16.14
CA MET A 162 6.84 19.19 -15.31
C MET A 162 7.89 18.09 -15.63
N SER A 163 8.07 17.74 -16.91
CA SER A 163 8.75 16.48 -17.29
C SER A 163 10.29 16.45 -17.09
N LEU A 164 10.78 15.48 -16.31
CA LEU A 164 11.94 14.65 -16.70
C LEU A 164 11.58 13.15 -16.76
N ARG A 165 12.04 12.53 -17.85
CA ARG A 165 11.35 11.48 -18.61
C ARG A 165 11.87 10.06 -18.29
N SER A 166 11.17 9.31 -17.44
CA SER A 166 10.93 7.85 -17.57
C SER A 166 10.31 7.29 -16.29
N ALA A 167 10.95 7.51 -15.14
CA ALA A 167 10.44 7.08 -13.84
C ALA A 167 9.14 7.82 -13.46
N GLN A 168 9.00 9.07 -13.88
CA GLN A 168 7.86 9.93 -13.57
C GLN A 168 6.63 9.59 -14.42
N THR A 169 6.82 9.12 -15.66
CA THR A 169 5.74 8.66 -16.55
C THR A 169 5.11 7.38 -16.01
N ALA A 170 5.93 6.45 -15.51
CA ALA A 170 5.46 5.21 -14.89
C ALA A 170 4.62 5.48 -13.63
N VAL A 171 5.05 6.41 -12.77
CA VAL A 171 4.31 6.79 -11.56
C VAL A 171 2.95 7.42 -11.88
N ALA A 172 2.88 8.28 -12.91
CA ALA A 172 1.62 8.85 -13.37
C ALA A 172 0.71 7.79 -14.00
N GLY A 173 1.27 6.87 -14.79
CA GLY A 173 0.53 5.75 -15.36
C GLY A 173 -0.08 4.85 -14.29
N GLU A 174 0.66 4.58 -13.22
CA GLU A 174 0.19 3.77 -12.09
C GLU A 174 -0.97 4.46 -11.35
N ALA A 175 -0.91 5.78 -11.14
CA ALA A 175 -2.03 6.52 -10.54
C ALA A 175 -3.32 6.40 -11.36
N TYR A 176 -3.22 6.48 -12.69
CA TYR A 176 -4.35 6.32 -13.58
C TYR A 176 -4.87 4.87 -13.62
N TYR A 177 -3.98 3.87 -13.53
CA TYR A 177 -4.38 2.48 -13.39
C TYR A 177 -5.20 2.26 -12.11
N GLN A 178 -4.72 2.78 -10.96
CA GLN A 178 -5.43 2.69 -9.69
C GLN A 178 -6.78 3.44 -9.71
N LEU A 179 -6.85 4.59 -10.40
CA LEU A 179 -8.13 5.28 -10.64
C LEU A 179 -9.10 4.40 -11.43
N GLY A 180 -8.61 3.74 -12.49
CA GLY A 180 -9.40 2.79 -13.27
C GLY A 180 -9.98 1.68 -12.40
N GLU A 181 -9.16 1.10 -11.51
CA GLU A 181 -9.60 0.07 -10.56
C GLU A 181 -10.68 0.56 -9.59
N VAL A 182 -10.52 1.78 -9.05
CA VAL A 182 -11.52 2.38 -8.14
C VAL A 182 -12.84 2.60 -8.88
N ARG A 183 -12.79 3.17 -10.08
CA ARG A 183 -13.98 3.43 -10.91
C ARG A 183 -14.68 2.14 -11.34
N ARG A 184 -13.92 1.13 -11.76
CA ARG A 184 -14.44 -0.21 -12.08
C ARG A 184 -15.20 -0.81 -10.90
N ARG A 185 -14.63 -0.74 -9.67
CA ARG A 185 -15.30 -1.25 -8.45
C ARG A 185 -16.54 -0.45 -8.05
N ARG A 186 -16.59 0.84 -8.41
CA ARG A 186 -17.79 1.70 -8.22
C ARG A 186 -18.85 1.51 -9.32
N GLY A 187 -18.52 0.79 -10.40
CA GLY A 187 -19.40 0.63 -11.56
C GLY A 187 -19.39 1.81 -12.54
N ASP A 188 -18.46 2.75 -12.39
CA ASP A 188 -18.23 3.83 -13.36
C ASP A 188 -17.41 3.29 -14.54
N VAL A 189 -18.11 2.69 -15.50
CA VAL A 189 -17.52 2.02 -16.67
C VAL A 189 -16.75 3.00 -17.56
N ASP A 190 -17.39 4.10 -17.95
CA ASP A 190 -16.80 5.07 -18.87
C ASP A 190 -15.57 5.74 -18.25
N GLY A 191 -15.67 6.14 -16.99
CA GLY A 191 -14.57 6.74 -16.27
C GLY A 191 -13.41 5.76 -16.04
N ALA A 192 -13.70 4.46 -15.88
CA ALA A 192 -12.67 3.42 -15.75
C ALA A 192 -11.89 3.23 -17.06
N PHE A 193 -12.57 3.11 -18.21
CA PHE A 193 -11.91 3.03 -19.51
C PHE A 193 -11.07 4.27 -19.81
N ALA A 194 -11.57 5.47 -19.51
CA ALA A 194 -10.82 6.69 -19.70
C ALA A 194 -9.53 6.71 -18.86
N ALA A 195 -9.58 6.22 -17.62
CA ALA A 195 -8.42 6.13 -16.74
C ALA A 195 -7.41 5.08 -17.24
N TYR A 196 -7.88 3.88 -17.64
CA TYR A 196 -7.02 2.84 -18.21
C TYR A 196 -6.35 3.28 -19.52
N ALA A 197 -7.09 3.93 -20.42
CA ALA A 197 -6.52 4.49 -21.65
C ALA A 197 -5.40 5.49 -21.34
N ARG A 198 -5.55 6.28 -20.27
CA ARG A 198 -4.54 7.24 -19.84
C ARG A 198 -3.32 6.57 -19.20
N ALA A 199 -3.52 5.49 -18.42
CA ALA A 199 -2.43 4.65 -17.91
C ALA A 199 -1.61 4.04 -19.07
N HIS A 200 -2.31 3.51 -20.08
CA HIS A 200 -1.69 2.93 -21.26
C HIS A 200 -0.86 3.95 -22.05
N GLN A 201 -1.38 5.16 -22.28
CA GLN A 201 -0.65 6.26 -22.92
C GLN A 201 0.63 6.65 -22.17
N LEU A 202 0.71 6.35 -20.87
CA LEU A 202 1.86 6.60 -20.00
C LEU A 202 2.76 5.36 -19.85
N GLY A 203 2.51 4.30 -20.61
CA GLY A 203 3.33 3.10 -20.65
C GLY A 203 3.03 2.09 -19.53
N VAL A 204 1.96 2.29 -18.77
CA VAL A 204 1.50 1.31 -17.76
C VAL A 204 0.40 0.45 -18.35
N ALA A 205 0.59 -0.86 -18.30
CA ALA A 205 -0.40 -1.81 -18.82
C ALA A 205 -1.69 -1.71 -17.99
N PRO A 206 -2.86 -1.53 -18.62
CA PRO A 206 -4.14 -1.39 -17.91
C PRO A 206 -4.73 -2.74 -17.43
N GLN A 207 -3.97 -3.82 -17.54
CA GLN A 207 -4.40 -5.18 -17.24
C GLN A 207 -4.13 -5.52 -15.78
N PRO A 208 -4.96 -6.35 -15.11
CA PRO A 208 -6.14 -7.04 -15.64
C PRO A 208 -7.43 -6.20 -15.59
N GLY A 209 -7.36 -4.96 -15.10
CA GLY A 209 -8.52 -4.12 -14.83
C GLY A 209 -9.41 -3.88 -16.05
N GLU A 210 -8.79 -3.56 -17.18
CA GLU A 210 -9.52 -3.33 -18.43
C GLU A 210 -10.21 -4.59 -18.96
N ALA A 211 -9.53 -5.75 -18.93
CA ALA A 211 -10.13 -7.03 -19.28
C ALA A 211 -11.29 -7.40 -18.34
N LEU A 212 -11.14 -7.18 -17.03
CA LEU A 212 -12.23 -7.40 -16.07
C LEU A 212 -13.44 -6.51 -16.35
N LEU A 213 -13.21 -5.27 -16.80
CA LEU A 213 -14.28 -4.35 -17.17
C LEU A 213 -15.00 -4.82 -18.45
N ARG A 214 -14.26 -5.24 -19.49
CA ARG A 214 -14.84 -5.85 -20.70
C ARG A 214 -15.67 -7.10 -20.38
N CYS A 215 -15.13 -7.95 -19.50
CA CYS A 215 -15.82 -9.16 -19.04
C CYS A 215 -17.14 -8.82 -18.33
N ALA A 216 -17.16 -7.79 -17.47
CA ALA A 216 -18.38 -7.32 -16.82
C ALA A 216 -19.43 -6.76 -17.80
N LEU A 217 -19.00 -6.26 -18.97
CA LEU A 217 -19.87 -5.84 -20.07
C LEU A 217 -20.34 -6.99 -20.97
N GLY A 218 -19.94 -8.23 -20.68
CA GLY A 218 -20.31 -9.43 -21.44
C GLY A 218 -19.31 -9.83 -22.53
N ASP A 219 -18.26 -9.04 -22.76
CA ASP A 219 -17.21 -9.34 -23.73
C ASP A 219 -16.11 -10.21 -23.11
N VAL A 220 -16.50 -11.43 -22.74
CA VAL A 220 -15.64 -12.37 -22.01
C VAL A 220 -14.49 -12.90 -22.87
N ASP A 221 -14.72 -13.11 -24.17
CA ASP A 221 -13.71 -13.68 -25.05
C ASP A 221 -12.55 -12.70 -25.27
N THR A 222 -12.84 -11.43 -25.55
CA THR A 222 -11.81 -10.38 -25.66
C THR A 222 -11.07 -10.20 -24.35
N ALA A 223 -11.78 -10.17 -23.23
CA ALA A 223 -11.16 -10.09 -21.90
C ALA A 223 -10.18 -11.24 -21.64
N ARG A 224 -10.56 -12.47 -22.03
CA ARG A 224 -9.71 -13.66 -21.88
C ARG A 224 -8.44 -13.56 -22.71
N ASP A 225 -8.55 -13.11 -23.96
CA ASP A 225 -7.40 -13.01 -24.86
C ASP A 225 -6.42 -11.91 -24.40
N GLU A 226 -6.94 -10.77 -23.94
CA GLU A 226 -6.13 -9.68 -23.41
C GLU A 226 -5.39 -10.04 -22.13
N VAL A 227 -6.07 -10.65 -21.16
CA VAL A 227 -5.41 -11.04 -19.91
C VAL A 227 -4.36 -12.14 -20.17
N ARG A 228 -4.63 -13.05 -21.11
CA ARG A 228 -3.67 -14.09 -21.51
C ARG A 228 -2.44 -13.49 -22.19
N ALA A 229 -2.63 -12.51 -23.08
CA ALA A 229 -1.53 -11.79 -23.70
C ALA A 229 -0.67 -11.06 -22.67
N ALA A 230 -1.30 -10.44 -21.66
CA ALA A 230 -0.58 -9.79 -20.56
C ALA A 230 0.20 -10.78 -19.68
N ILE A 231 -0.39 -11.93 -19.35
CA ILE A 231 0.30 -13.00 -18.60
C ILE A 231 1.55 -13.49 -19.32
N ALA A 232 1.49 -13.65 -20.65
CA ALA A 232 2.59 -14.16 -21.45
C ALA A 232 3.87 -13.30 -21.41
N VAL A 233 3.75 -12.01 -21.07
CA VAL A 233 4.88 -11.06 -20.98
C VAL A 233 5.09 -10.51 -19.56
N ALA A 234 4.37 -11.02 -18.57
CA ALA A 234 4.41 -10.52 -17.20
C ALA A 234 5.73 -10.86 -16.51
N ASP A 235 6.19 -9.94 -15.65
CA ASP A 235 7.25 -10.25 -14.68
C ASP A 235 6.67 -10.95 -13.43
N SER A 236 7.56 -11.36 -12.52
CA SER A 236 7.16 -12.06 -11.29
C SER A 236 6.32 -11.21 -10.33
N GLY A 237 6.39 -9.87 -10.42
CA GLY A 237 5.62 -8.96 -9.59
C GLY A 237 4.17 -8.81 -10.06
N ASP A 238 3.97 -8.75 -11.37
CA ASP A 238 2.65 -8.55 -11.99
C ASP A 238 1.86 -9.86 -12.17
N LEU A 239 2.56 -10.98 -12.36
CA LEU A 239 1.95 -12.28 -12.66
C LEU A 239 0.86 -12.70 -11.66
N PRO A 240 1.05 -12.60 -10.31
CA PRO A 240 0.00 -12.97 -9.37
C PRO A 240 -1.28 -12.13 -9.50
N ARG A 241 -1.17 -10.85 -9.88
CA ARG A 241 -2.32 -9.96 -10.05
C ARG A 241 -3.09 -10.30 -11.33
N LEU A 242 -2.36 -10.57 -12.43
CA LEU A 242 -2.95 -10.97 -13.70
C LEU A 242 -3.64 -12.34 -13.61
N LEU A 243 -3.02 -13.32 -12.93
CA LEU A 243 -3.62 -14.63 -12.72
C LEU A 243 -4.94 -14.56 -11.93
N ARG A 244 -5.03 -13.70 -10.90
CA ARG A 244 -6.31 -13.47 -10.19
C ARG A 244 -7.39 -12.92 -11.13
N GLY A 245 -7.03 -11.97 -11.98
CA GLY A 245 -7.94 -11.44 -13.01
C GLY A 245 -8.39 -12.51 -14.00
N ALA A 246 -7.47 -13.36 -14.46
CA ALA A 246 -7.78 -14.46 -15.37
C ALA A 246 -8.75 -15.49 -14.74
N VAL A 247 -8.59 -15.82 -13.45
CA VAL A 247 -9.55 -16.67 -12.73
C VAL A 247 -10.94 -16.05 -12.69
N GLN A 248 -11.04 -14.74 -12.40
CA GLN A 248 -12.32 -14.02 -12.37
C GLN A 248 -13.01 -14.02 -13.75
N ILE A 249 -12.25 -13.75 -14.83
CA ILE A 249 -12.76 -13.78 -16.21
C ILE A 249 -13.21 -15.18 -16.60
N ALA A 250 -12.43 -16.22 -16.27
CA ALA A 250 -12.77 -17.60 -16.53
C ALA A 250 -14.04 -18.04 -15.78
N LEU A 251 -14.20 -17.63 -14.51
CA LEU A 251 -15.41 -17.87 -13.72
C LEU A 251 -16.66 -17.21 -14.32
N ALA A 252 -16.53 -15.97 -14.80
CA ALA A 252 -17.62 -15.24 -15.48
C ALA A 252 -18.00 -15.91 -16.81
N GLY A 253 -17.01 -16.40 -17.56
CA GLY A 253 -17.23 -17.17 -18.79
C GLY A 253 -17.68 -18.61 -18.60
N GLY A 254 -17.69 -19.12 -17.37
CA GLY A 254 -17.99 -20.52 -17.08
C GLY A 254 -16.88 -21.53 -17.46
N ASP A 255 -15.69 -21.06 -17.80
CA ASP A 255 -14.53 -21.90 -18.12
C ASP A 255 -13.80 -22.31 -16.83
N LEU A 256 -14.35 -23.34 -16.17
CA LEU A 256 -13.83 -23.80 -14.90
C LEU A 256 -12.46 -24.49 -15.01
N ASP A 257 -12.11 -25.01 -16.19
CA ASP A 257 -10.81 -25.67 -16.44
C ASP A 257 -9.69 -24.63 -16.56
N GLU A 258 -9.94 -23.50 -17.24
CA GLU A 258 -9.04 -22.34 -17.23
C GLU A 258 -8.89 -21.75 -15.82
N ALA A 259 -10.00 -21.58 -15.08
CA ALA A 259 -9.95 -21.06 -13.71
C ALA A 259 -9.07 -21.93 -12.78
N ASP A 260 -9.22 -23.27 -12.84
CA ASP A 260 -8.39 -24.20 -12.07
C ASP A 260 -6.91 -24.20 -12.52
N ARG A 261 -6.64 -23.92 -13.80
CA ARG A 261 -5.27 -23.81 -14.32
C ARG A 261 -4.58 -22.56 -13.77
N CYS A 262 -5.24 -21.40 -13.87
CA CYS A 262 -4.70 -20.14 -13.36
C CYS A 262 -4.52 -20.16 -11.83
N LEU A 263 -5.41 -20.81 -11.08
CA LEU A 263 -5.22 -21.01 -9.63
C LEU A 263 -3.99 -21.84 -9.31
N ARG A 264 -3.74 -22.93 -10.04
CA ARG A 264 -2.53 -23.76 -9.84
C ARG A 264 -1.26 -22.99 -10.17
N GLU A 265 -1.29 -22.16 -11.21
CA GLU A 265 -0.17 -21.29 -11.57
C GLU A 265 0.06 -20.21 -10.51
N LEU A 266 -1.01 -19.64 -9.96
CA LEU A 266 -0.94 -18.68 -8.86
C LEU A 266 -0.28 -19.31 -7.61
N GLU A 267 -0.68 -20.53 -7.27
CA GLU A 267 -0.08 -21.31 -6.18
C GLU A 267 1.40 -21.64 -6.44
N ALA A 268 1.76 -21.96 -7.68
CA ALA A 268 3.14 -22.27 -8.06
C ALA A 268 4.08 -21.06 -7.90
N VAL A 269 3.57 -19.83 -8.04
CA VAL A 269 4.32 -18.60 -7.79
C VAL A 269 4.26 -18.13 -6.32
N GLY A 270 3.78 -18.99 -5.42
CA GLY A 270 3.74 -18.72 -3.98
C GLY A 270 2.61 -17.79 -3.54
N ALA A 271 1.64 -17.51 -4.41
CA ALA A 271 0.46 -16.73 -4.09
C ALA A 271 -0.74 -17.65 -3.88
N VAL A 272 -1.48 -17.46 -2.78
CA VAL A 272 -2.70 -18.23 -2.50
C VAL A 272 -3.87 -17.26 -2.45
N ASP A 273 -4.99 -17.62 -3.08
CA ASP A 273 -6.24 -16.87 -3.04
C ASP A 273 -7.40 -17.81 -2.69
N ASN A 274 -7.61 -17.98 -1.38
CA ASN A 274 -8.61 -18.91 -0.86
C ASN A 274 -10.06 -18.46 -1.20
N LEU A 275 -10.29 -17.17 -1.46
CA LEU A 275 -11.58 -16.67 -1.91
C LEU A 275 -11.89 -17.17 -3.33
N LEU A 276 -10.96 -16.95 -4.27
CA LEU A 276 -11.11 -17.43 -5.65
C LEU A 276 -11.15 -18.95 -5.74
N ARG A 277 -10.32 -19.66 -4.95
CA ARG A 277 -10.37 -21.12 -4.85
C ARG A 277 -11.73 -21.61 -4.36
N GLY A 278 -12.28 -20.93 -3.35
CA GLY A 278 -13.65 -21.18 -2.88
C GLY A 278 -14.69 -21.00 -3.99
N ALA A 279 -14.64 -19.88 -4.72
CA ALA A 279 -15.55 -19.58 -5.82
C ALA A 279 -15.53 -20.66 -6.93
N VAL A 280 -14.34 -21.10 -7.36
CA VAL A 280 -14.19 -22.18 -8.35
C VAL A 280 -14.79 -23.50 -7.83
N LEU A 281 -14.53 -23.86 -6.57
CA LEU A 281 -15.12 -25.05 -5.96
C LEU A 281 -16.65 -24.99 -5.90
N VAL A 282 -17.23 -23.82 -5.61
CA VAL A 282 -18.70 -23.62 -5.65
C VAL A 282 -19.23 -23.87 -7.06
N ARG A 283 -18.62 -23.28 -8.09
CA ARG A 283 -19.09 -23.40 -9.47
C ARG A 283 -18.93 -24.82 -10.03
N ARG A 284 -17.96 -25.59 -9.52
CA ARG A 284 -17.78 -27.03 -9.81
C ARG A 284 -18.73 -27.96 -9.06
N GLY A 285 -19.55 -27.45 -8.14
CA GLY A 285 -20.43 -28.28 -7.30
C GLY A 285 -19.74 -28.92 -6.09
N ARG A 286 -18.47 -28.60 -5.81
CA ARG A 286 -17.70 -29.12 -4.66
C ARG A 286 -17.99 -28.32 -3.39
N HIS A 287 -19.27 -28.23 -3.04
CA HIS A 287 -19.78 -27.28 -2.06
C HIS A 287 -19.24 -27.49 -0.63
N ARG A 288 -19.01 -28.74 -0.19
CA ARG A 288 -18.43 -29.01 1.14
C ARG A 288 -17.00 -28.48 1.25
N GLU A 289 -16.20 -28.71 0.22
CA GLU A 289 -14.81 -28.25 0.15
C GLU A 289 -14.74 -26.74 0.02
N ALA A 290 -15.63 -26.15 -0.80
CA ALA A 290 -15.75 -24.70 -0.93
C ALA A 290 -16.01 -24.03 0.44
N LEU A 291 -16.93 -24.58 1.25
CA LEU A 291 -17.21 -24.05 2.58
C LEU A 291 -16.00 -24.10 3.51
N ALA A 292 -15.25 -25.21 3.51
CA ALA A 292 -14.07 -25.35 4.36
C ALA A 292 -12.99 -24.31 3.99
N VAL A 293 -12.74 -24.13 2.69
CA VAL A 293 -11.76 -23.16 2.18
C VAL A 293 -12.20 -21.72 2.46
N LEU A 294 -13.46 -21.37 2.20
CA LEU A 294 -14.00 -20.02 2.46
C LEU A 294 -14.02 -19.68 3.96
N GLN A 295 -14.32 -20.65 4.83
CA GLN A 295 -14.25 -20.48 6.28
C GLN A 295 -12.82 -20.33 6.80
N ALA A 296 -11.84 -20.99 6.18
CA ALA A 296 -10.44 -20.75 6.49
C ALA A 296 -10.02 -19.34 6.08
N ALA A 297 -10.39 -18.91 4.86
CA ALA A 297 -10.11 -17.57 4.35
C ALA A 297 -10.66 -16.46 5.27
N LEU A 298 -11.91 -16.60 5.75
CA LEU A 298 -12.51 -15.63 6.67
C LEU A 298 -11.82 -15.58 8.04
N ARG A 299 -11.33 -16.72 8.55
CA ARG A 299 -10.59 -16.76 9.82
C ARG A 299 -9.21 -16.11 9.71
N GLU A 300 -8.56 -16.23 8.56
CA GLU A 300 -7.23 -15.67 8.29
C GLU A 300 -7.29 -14.17 7.96
N SER A 301 -8.30 -13.73 7.20
CA SER A 301 -8.36 -12.36 6.67
C SER A 301 -8.89 -11.31 7.65
N GLY A 302 -9.55 -11.71 8.75
CA GLY A 302 -10.12 -10.79 9.76
C GLY A 302 -11.13 -9.75 9.26
N TYR A 303 -11.40 -9.71 7.95
CA TYR A 303 -12.21 -8.69 7.27
C TYR A 303 -13.34 -9.36 6.48
N VAL A 304 -14.55 -8.87 6.72
CA VAL A 304 -15.83 -9.40 6.22
C VAL A 304 -15.96 -9.07 4.73
N GLY A 305 -15.48 -9.96 3.85
CA GLY A 305 -15.71 -9.85 2.41
C GLY A 305 -17.13 -10.31 2.07
N GLY A 306 -18.00 -9.40 1.63
CA GLY A 306 -19.37 -9.73 1.18
C GLY A 306 -19.41 -10.87 0.16
N GLU A 307 -18.45 -10.88 -0.77
CA GLU A 307 -18.27 -11.95 -1.75
C GLU A 307 -18.04 -13.34 -1.12
N ALA A 308 -17.31 -13.43 -0.01
CA ALA A 308 -17.09 -14.71 0.68
C ALA A 308 -18.40 -15.26 1.23
N TYR A 309 -19.25 -14.41 1.80
CA TYR A 309 -20.57 -14.79 2.30
C TYR A 309 -21.51 -15.19 1.15
N GLU A 310 -21.45 -14.51 0.01
CA GLU A 310 -22.23 -14.85 -1.18
C GLU A 310 -21.86 -16.25 -1.70
N TRP A 311 -20.57 -16.53 -1.85
CA TRP A 311 -20.08 -17.86 -2.26
C TRP A 311 -20.44 -18.94 -1.23
N MET A 312 -20.32 -18.66 0.06
CA MET A 312 -20.74 -19.59 1.11
C MET A 312 -22.25 -19.84 1.09
N ALA A 313 -23.06 -18.80 0.86
CA ALA A 313 -24.51 -18.94 0.73
C ALA A 313 -24.86 -19.80 -0.49
N GLN A 314 -24.17 -19.62 -1.62
CA GLN A 314 -24.35 -20.45 -2.80
C GLN A 314 -23.91 -21.90 -2.56
N ALA A 315 -22.80 -22.12 -1.84
CA ALA A 315 -22.36 -23.46 -1.44
C ALA A 315 -23.39 -24.16 -0.53
N ARG A 316 -23.95 -23.45 0.46
CA ARG A 316 -25.00 -23.97 1.35
C ARG A 316 -26.27 -24.34 0.58
N ARG A 317 -26.71 -23.48 -0.34
CA ARG A 317 -27.82 -23.78 -1.26
C ARG A 317 -27.56 -25.05 -2.06
N GLY A 318 -26.35 -25.20 -2.61
CA GLY A 318 -25.95 -26.41 -3.35
C GLY A 318 -25.90 -27.69 -2.52
N LEU A 319 -25.77 -27.59 -1.19
CA LEU A 319 -25.87 -28.72 -0.26
C LEU A 319 -27.31 -29.01 0.22
N GLY A 320 -28.29 -28.22 -0.21
CA GLY A 320 -29.67 -28.31 0.29
C GLY A 320 -29.85 -27.77 1.72
N VAL A 321 -28.89 -27.00 2.23
CA VAL A 321 -28.98 -26.36 3.55
C VAL A 321 -29.64 -24.99 3.36
N ILE A 322 -30.93 -24.90 3.66
CA ILE A 322 -31.68 -23.63 3.67
C ILE A 322 -31.11 -22.76 4.80
N PRO A 323 -30.78 -21.46 4.57
CA PRO A 323 -30.33 -20.59 5.65
C PRO A 323 -31.45 -20.42 6.70
N PRO A 324 -31.15 -20.29 8.00
CA PRO A 324 -32.15 -19.89 8.98
C PRO A 324 -32.71 -18.54 8.57
N GLN A 325 -34.05 -18.42 8.55
CA GLN A 325 -34.72 -17.14 8.42
C GLN A 325 -34.68 -16.46 9.79
N ASP A 326 -33.99 -15.32 9.88
CA ASP A 326 -34.20 -14.28 10.90
C ASP A 326 -33.82 -12.93 10.27
#